data_AF-A0A3A8QEV1-F1
#
_entry.id   AF-A0A3A8QEV1-F1
#
_cell.length_a   1.000
_cell.length_b   1.000
_cell.length_c   1.000
_cell.angle_alpha   90.00
_cell.angle_beta   90.00
_cell.angle_gamma   90.00
#
_symmetry.space_group_name_H-M   'P 1'
#
loop_
_entity.id
_entity.type
_entity.pdbx_description
1 polymer ?
#
loop_
_entity_poly.entity_id
_entity_poly.type
_entity_poly.pdbx_seq_one_letter_code
_entity_poly.pdbx_strand_id
1 'polypeptide(L)'
;MDFEIWEYVGGNLIVAGFIDTTVEPDLFIKFDGVFLLSLPAEWNTDTSKRVFQMLEGDEARQWNLRFKVEIGNTLFSFAPEHYSPDFKCVVAAKSVRMSTTLEGLKVPPLRDR
;
A
#
# COMPACT_ATOMS: atom_id res chain seq x y z
N MET A 1 -11.10 -12.42 0.66
CA MET A 1 -9.89 -11.60 0.45
C MET A 1 -10.33 -10.18 0.54
N ASP A 2 -9.67 -9.39 1.37
CA ASP A 2 -10.04 -8.00 1.58
C ASP A 2 -9.15 -7.08 0.76
N PHE A 3 -7.94 -7.53 0.44
CA PHE A 3 -6.99 -6.81 -0.39
C PHE A 3 -6.21 -7.74 -1.33
N GLU A 4 -5.81 -7.20 -2.48
CA GLU A 4 -4.90 -7.84 -3.42
C GLU A 4 -3.98 -6.85 -4.13
N ILE A 5 -2.84 -7.35 -4.60
CA ILE A 5 -2.00 -6.65 -5.58
C ILE A 5 -2.68 -6.73 -6.94
N TRP A 6 -3.31 -5.64 -7.35
CA TRP A 6 -4.01 -5.53 -8.62
C TRP A 6 -3.06 -5.31 -9.80
N GLU A 7 -2.08 -4.42 -9.62
CA GLU A 7 -1.09 -4.10 -10.64
C GLU A 7 0.22 -3.68 -9.98
N TYR A 8 1.36 -4.11 -10.55
CA TYR A 8 2.65 -3.53 -10.22
C TYR A 8 3.52 -3.34 -11.47
N VAL A 9 3.49 -2.13 -12.03
CA VAL A 9 4.17 -1.80 -13.30
C VAL A 9 4.90 -0.47 -13.19
N GLY A 10 6.14 -0.44 -13.68
CA GLY A 10 6.93 0.80 -13.76
C GLY A 10 7.17 1.48 -12.41
N GLY A 11 7.25 0.71 -11.31
CA GLY A 11 7.41 1.23 -9.96
C GLY A 11 6.13 1.83 -9.36
N ASN A 12 4.96 1.58 -9.97
CA ASN A 12 3.67 1.98 -9.43
C ASN A 12 2.89 0.74 -9.01
N LEU A 13 2.49 0.67 -7.76
CA LEU A 13 1.70 -0.42 -7.20
C LEU A 13 0.26 0.05 -7.02
N ILE A 14 -0.69 -0.78 -7.45
CA ILE A 14 -2.11 -0.63 -7.14
C ILE A 14 -2.51 -1.83 -6.29
N VAL A 15 -3.01 -1.53 -5.09
CA VAL A 15 -3.67 -2.50 -4.22
C VAL A 15 -5.18 -2.28 -4.35
N ALA A 16 -5.91 -3.33 -4.71
CA ALA A 16 -7.36 -3.35 -4.73
C ALA A 16 -7.88 -3.82 -3.37
N GLY A 17 -9.00 -3.28 -2.93
CA GLY A 17 -9.69 -3.64 -1.70
C GLY A 17 -11.16 -3.96 -1.97
N PHE A 18 -11.69 -4.93 -1.24
CA PHE A 18 -13.03 -5.51 -1.44
C PHE A 18 -13.79 -5.53 -0.12
N ILE A 19 -15.06 -5.15 -0.16
CA ILE A 19 -15.99 -5.25 0.97
C ILE A 19 -16.80 -6.56 0.88
N ASP A 20 -17.02 -7.06 -0.33
CA ASP A 20 -17.77 -8.28 -0.58
C ASP A 20 -17.08 -9.18 -1.63
N THR A 21 -17.81 -10.18 -2.13
CA THR A 21 -17.30 -11.15 -3.13
C THR A 21 -17.54 -10.70 -4.57
N THR A 22 -17.78 -9.42 -4.79
CA THR A 22 -17.96 -8.87 -6.15
C THR A 22 -16.67 -8.98 -6.96
N VAL A 23 -16.83 -8.90 -8.28
CA VAL A 23 -15.72 -8.98 -9.24
C VAL A 23 -14.97 -7.64 -9.32
N GLU A 24 -15.58 -6.54 -8.86
CA GLU A 24 -15.02 -5.19 -8.96
C GLU A 24 -14.53 -4.70 -7.60
N PRO A 25 -13.30 -4.16 -7.50
CA PRO A 25 -12.83 -3.59 -6.24
C PRO A 25 -13.59 -2.33 -5.81
N ASP A 26 -13.86 -2.21 -4.51
CA ASP A 26 -14.48 -1.04 -3.88
C ASP A 26 -13.50 0.10 -3.60
N LEU A 27 -12.22 -0.26 -3.45
CA LEU A 27 -11.14 0.65 -3.09
C LEU A 27 -9.88 0.33 -3.89
N PHE A 28 -9.20 1.37 -4.34
CA PHE A 28 -7.87 1.28 -4.93
C PHE A 28 -6.92 2.18 -4.15
N ILE A 29 -5.79 1.62 -3.75
CA ILE A 29 -4.68 2.32 -3.11
C ILE A 29 -3.50 2.29 -4.07
N LYS A 30 -3.11 3.46 -4.58
CA LYS A 30 -1.98 3.60 -5.49
C LYS A 30 -0.76 4.12 -4.75
N PHE A 31 0.35 3.42 -4.89
CA PHE A 31 1.68 3.87 -4.47
C PHE A 31 2.50 4.22 -5.71
N ASP A 32 3.00 5.45 -5.78
CA ASP A 32 3.88 5.88 -6.87
C ASP A 32 5.34 5.88 -6.40
N GLY A 33 6.23 5.40 -7.27
CA GLY A 33 7.68 5.34 -6.97
C GLY A 33 8.00 4.40 -5.82
N VAL A 34 7.50 3.16 -5.90
CA VAL A 34 7.75 2.11 -4.91
C VAL A 34 9.23 1.74 -4.90
N PHE A 35 9.84 1.81 -3.72
CA PHE A 35 11.22 1.41 -3.44
C PHE A 35 11.30 0.03 -2.78
N LEU A 36 10.38 -0.25 -1.86
CA LEU A 36 10.30 -1.51 -1.12
C LEU A 36 8.88 -2.04 -1.16
N LEU A 37 8.74 -3.34 -1.39
CA LEU A 37 7.48 -4.06 -1.33
C LEU A 37 7.68 -5.37 -0.54
N SER A 38 6.99 -5.48 0.59
CA SER A 38 6.92 -6.68 1.41
C SER A 38 5.45 -6.93 1.72
N LEU A 39 4.71 -7.53 0.78
CA LEU A 39 3.29 -7.83 0.89
C LEU A 39 2.99 -9.21 0.28
N PRO A 40 2.02 -9.97 0.80
CA PRO A 40 1.46 -11.10 0.07
C PRO A 40 0.68 -10.58 -1.15
N ALA A 41 0.45 -11.46 -2.13
CA ALA A 41 -0.32 -11.12 -3.32
C ALA A 41 -1.79 -10.81 -2.97
N GLU A 42 -2.34 -11.53 -2.00
CA GLU A 42 -3.70 -11.37 -1.48
C GLU A 42 -3.70 -11.56 0.05
N TRP A 43 -4.58 -10.85 0.75
CA TRP A 43 -4.76 -11.04 2.19
C TRP A 43 -6.14 -10.61 2.68
N ASN A 44 -6.53 -11.12 3.84
CA ASN A 44 -7.65 -10.62 4.62
C ASN A 44 -7.13 -9.70 5.73
N THR A 45 -8.01 -8.93 6.34
CA THR A 45 -7.71 -8.05 7.46
C THR A 45 -8.84 -8.03 8.50
N ASP A 46 -8.47 -7.77 9.74
CA ASP A 46 -9.43 -7.54 10.81
C ASP A 46 -9.77 -6.04 10.87
N THR A 47 -10.94 -5.69 10.31
CA THR A 47 -11.42 -4.30 10.23
C THR A 47 -11.76 -3.67 11.58
N SER A 48 -11.75 -4.44 12.68
CA SER A 48 -11.82 -3.87 14.04
C SER A 48 -10.51 -3.19 14.46
N LYS A 49 -9.42 -3.40 13.71
CA LYS A 49 -8.09 -2.82 13.93
C LYS A 49 -7.73 -1.84 12.82
N ARG A 50 -6.65 -1.08 13.04
CA ARG A 50 -6.08 -0.24 11.99
C ARG A 50 -5.38 -1.11 10.95
N VAL A 51 -6.00 -1.24 9.78
CA VAL A 51 -5.57 -2.14 8.69
C VAL A 51 -4.48 -1.56 7.80
N PHE A 52 -4.41 -0.23 7.71
CA PHE A 52 -3.45 0.52 6.90
C PHE A 52 -2.98 1.75 7.67
N GLN A 53 -1.67 1.96 7.72
CA GLN A 53 -1.09 3.12 8.41
C GLN A 53 0.25 3.53 7.83
N MET A 54 0.65 4.77 8.11
CA MET A 54 2.03 5.22 7.91
C MET A 54 2.88 4.78 9.10
N LEU A 55 4.07 4.26 8.83
CA LEU A 55 5.04 3.95 9.88
C LEU A 55 5.81 5.21 10.26
N GLU A 56 5.99 5.42 11.56
CA GLU A 56 6.71 6.57 12.11
C GLU A 56 7.66 6.15 13.23
N GLY A 57 8.50 7.09 13.68
CA GLY A 57 9.38 6.90 14.84
C GLY A 57 10.37 5.75 14.69
N ASP A 58 10.56 4.99 15.77
CA ASP A 58 11.55 3.91 15.83
C ASP A 58 11.24 2.74 14.88
N GLU A 59 9.96 2.41 14.65
CA GLU A 59 9.59 1.34 13.72
C GLU A 59 10.00 1.71 12.29
N ALA A 60 9.67 2.93 11.85
CA ALA A 60 10.10 3.43 10.55
C ALA A 60 11.63 3.46 10.42
N ARG A 61 12.34 3.89 11.47
CA ARG A 61 13.80 3.91 11.50
C ARG A 61 14.40 2.51 11.32
N GLN A 62 13.86 1.50 11.99
CA GLN A 62 14.33 0.11 11.87
C GLN A 62 14.19 -0.40 10.43
N TRP A 63 13.06 -0.15 9.79
CA TRP A 63 12.83 -0.52 8.39
C TRP A 63 13.77 0.22 7.44
N ASN A 64 13.94 1.53 7.63
CA ASN A 64 14.84 2.34 6.82
C ASN A 64 16.27 1.81 6.88
N LEU A 65 16.77 1.49 8.08
CA LEU A 65 18.13 0.96 8.26
C LEU A 65 18.28 -0.46 7.70
N ARG A 66 17.31 -1.34 7.98
CA ARG A 66 17.35 -2.75 7.56
C ARG A 66 17.35 -2.90 6.04
N PHE A 67 16.52 -2.11 5.36
CA PHE A 67 16.32 -2.21 3.91
C PHE A 67 17.00 -1.10 3.12
N LYS A 68 17.77 -0.23 3.79
CA LYS A 68 18.46 0.92 3.19
C LYS A 68 17.52 1.79 2.34
N VAL A 69 16.33 2.06 2.88
CA VAL A 69 15.30 2.83 2.19
C VAL A 69 15.82 4.24 1.90
N GLU A 70 15.72 4.65 0.63
CA GLU A 70 16.18 5.97 0.19
C GLU A 70 15.36 7.12 0.79
N ILE A 71 16.04 8.22 1.10
CA ILE A 71 15.41 9.47 1.54
C ILE A 71 14.39 9.93 0.50
N GLY A 72 13.22 10.36 0.97
CA GLY A 72 12.10 10.77 0.12
C GLY A 72 11.05 9.66 -0.10
N ASN A 73 11.27 8.47 0.45
CA ASN A 73 10.23 7.44 0.56
C ASN A 73 9.57 7.49 1.94
N THR A 74 8.26 7.29 1.95
CA THR A 74 7.44 7.09 3.14
C THR A 74 7.12 5.61 3.26
N LEU A 75 7.16 5.10 4.50
CA LEU A 75 6.82 3.72 4.81
C LEU A 75 5.34 3.61 5.20
N PHE A 76 4.63 2.69 4.56
CA PHE A 76 3.25 2.35 4.84
C PHE A 76 3.20 0.88 5.25
N SER A 77 2.34 0.53 6.21
CA SER A 77 2.13 -0.84 6.61
C SER A 77 0.68 -1.29 6.49
N PHE A 78 0.52 -2.58 6.20
CA PHE A 78 -0.75 -3.29 6.29
C PHE A 78 -0.73 -4.28 7.45
N ALA A 79 -1.90 -4.57 8.01
CA ALA A 79 -2.07 -5.56 9.08
C ALA A 79 -2.94 -6.73 8.58
N PRO A 80 -2.34 -7.71 7.88
CA PRO A 80 -3.09 -8.88 7.44
C PRO A 80 -3.44 -9.77 8.63
N GLU A 81 -4.62 -10.39 8.62
CA GLU A 81 -5.00 -11.39 9.63
C GLU A 81 -4.36 -12.77 9.33
N HIS A 82 -4.33 -13.64 10.33
CA HIS A 82 -3.79 -15.00 10.26
C HIS A 82 -2.28 -15.14 9.98
N TYR A 83 -1.53 -14.04 9.96
CA TYR A 83 -0.07 -14.07 9.93
C TYR A 83 0.54 -13.99 11.34
N SER A 84 1.78 -14.49 11.47
CA SER A 84 2.57 -14.33 12.69
C SER A 84 2.72 -12.84 13.05
N PRO A 85 2.76 -12.46 14.35
CA PRO A 85 3.07 -11.09 14.76
C PRO A 85 4.38 -10.52 14.18
N ASP A 86 5.33 -11.40 13.85
CA ASP A 86 6.61 -11.04 13.23
C ASP A 86 6.50 -10.78 11.73
N PHE A 87 5.39 -11.18 11.09
CA PHE A 87 5.13 -10.89 9.70
C PHE A 87 4.65 -9.45 9.56
N LYS A 88 5.41 -8.68 8.79
CA LYS A 88 5.18 -7.25 8.61
C LYS A 88 5.00 -6.95 7.13
N CYS A 89 3.83 -6.42 6.83
CA CYS A 89 3.46 -5.98 5.50
C CYS A 89 3.84 -4.51 5.33
N VAL A 90 4.82 -4.21 4.48
CA VAL A 90 5.39 -2.85 4.36
C VAL A 90 5.62 -2.47 2.91
N VAL A 91 5.25 -1.24 2.56
CA VAL A 91 5.55 -0.58 1.27
C VAL A 91 6.32 0.69 1.54
N ALA A 92 7.47 0.88 0.90
CA ALA A 92 8.13 2.19 0.85
C ALA A 92 7.84 2.82 -0.51
N ALA A 93 7.29 4.03 -0.54
CA ALA A 93 6.96 4.73 -1.79
C ALA A 93 7.06 6.25 -1.64
N LYS A 94 7.18 6.96 -2.76
CA LYS A 94 7.25 8.44 -2.78
C LYS A 94 5.91 9.10 -2.46
N SER A 95 4.80 8.49 -2.88
CA SER A 95 3.46 8.99 -2.58
C SER A 95 2.42 7.86 -2.54
N VAL A 96 1.32 8.12 -1.84
CA VAL A 96 0.15 7.25 -1.80
C VAL A 96 -1.11 8.03 -2.15
N ARG A 97 -2.05 7.40 -2.85
CA ARG A 97 -3.37 7.94 -3.20
C ARG A 97 -4.42 6.86 -3.08
N MET A 98 -5.65 7.26 -2.77
CA MET A 98 -6.79 6.34 -2.62
C MET A 98 -7.95 6.82 -3.49
N SER A 99 -8.68 5.87 -4.06
CA SER A 99 -9.90 6.15 -4.83
C SER A 99 -10.83 4.95 -4.79
N THR A 100 -12.13 5.17 -4.97
CA THR A 100 -13.12 4.10 -5.18
C THR A 100 -13.28 3.72 -6.66
N THR A 101 -12.48 4.32 -7.55
CA THR A 101 -12.46 4.02 -8.99
C THR A 101 -11.03 4.06 -9.51
N LEU A 102 -10.73 3.29 -10.56
CA LEU A 102 -9.41 3.34 -11.20
C LEU A 102 -9.15 4.71 -11.86
N GLU A 103 -10.16 5.35 -12.46
CA GLU A 103 -9.97 6.67 -13.07
C GLU A 103 -9.62 7.74 -12.02
N GLY A 104 -10.15 7.63 -10.81
CA GLY A 104 -9.83 8.56 -9.73
C GLY A 104 -8.37 8.48 -9.25
N LEU A 105 -7.60 7.48 -9.69
CA LEU A 105 -6.15 7.42 -9.47
C LEU A 105 -5.32 8.17 -10.54
N LYS A 106 -5.94 8.61 -11.65
CA LYS A 106 -5.24 9.38 -12.69
C LYS A 106 -4.99 10.81 -12.19
N VAL A 107 -3.75 11.28 -12.29
CA VAL A 107 -3.44 12.71 -12.08
C VAL A 107 -4.11 13.48 -13.22
N PRO A 108 -4.88 14.56 -12.99
CA PRO A 108 -5.24 15.45 -14.10
C PRO A 108 -3.94 15.97 -14.73
N PRO A 109 -3.86 16.12 -16.06
CA PRO A 109 -2.66 16.68 -16.69
C PRO A 109 -2.33 18.00 -16.00
N LEU A 110 -1.07 18.14 -15.57
CA LEU A 110 -0.54 19.40 -15.08
C LEU A 110 -0.96 20.47 -16.10
N ARG A 111 -1.81 21.43 -15.71
CA ARG A 111 -2.01 22.62 -16.53
C ARG A 111 -0.66 23.33 -16.51
N ASP A 112 0.02 23.31 -17.63
CA ASP A 112 1.22 24.10 -17.88
C ASP A 112 0.98 25.52 -17.35
N ARG A 113 1.78 25.91 -16.36
CA ARG A 113 1.90 27.29 -15.90
C ARG A 113 3.25 27.80 -16.33
#